data_AF-A0A352GMH7-F1
#
_entry.id   AF-A0A352GMH7-F1
#
_cell.length_a   1.000
_cell.length_b   1.000
_cell.length_c   1.000
_cell.angle_alpha   90.00
_cell.angle_beta   90.00
_cell.angle_gamma   90.00
#
_symmetry.space_group_name_H-M   'P 1'
#
loop_
_entity.id
_entity.type
_entity.pdbx_description
1 polymer ?
#
loop_
_entity_poly.entity_id
_entity_poly.type
_entity_poly.pdbx_seq_one_letter_code
_entity_poly.pdbx_strand_id
1 'polypeptide(L)'
;MSGGGSGLAAFPAMDWDPRTTGAPGTASNAWALSGTRTSTGKPFLANDPHLEFRAPILWYLARLETPDGVLAGATVPGVPFLLVGHNGHVAWGFTTTGADTEDLIIETPAGQPGTYRTDTGDGMAEFGTRTEVIKVRDGAPETLKVLETPDGPVITEADGRPVTLSAPYLEAGDRTPEALLALNAAKTKADVAAALRQFHAPVQNILYATRAGDIGMITAG
;
A
#
# COMPACT_ATOMS: atom_id res chain seq x y z
N MET A 1 -39.84 -22.61 -9.30
CA MET A 1 -38.99 -21.86 -10.23
C MET A 1 -38.30 -20.77 -9.42
N SER A 2 -37.03 -21.01 -9.10
CA SER A 2 -36.17 -20.20 -8.26
C SER A 2 -35.60 -19.03 -9.07
N GLY A 3 -36.05 -17.80 -8.79
CA GLY A 3 -35.35 -16.59 -9.21
C GLY A 3 -34.16 -16.37 -8.29
N GLY A 4 -32.95 -16.70 -8.75
CA GLY A 4 -31.72 -16.43 -8.04
C GLY A 4 -31.48 -14.92 -7.99
N GLY A 5 -31.61 -14.34 -6.80
CA GLY A 5 -31.22 -12.96 -6.53
C GLY A 5 -29.72 -12.77 -6.77
N SER A 6 -29.38 -11.67 -7.43
CA SER A 6 -28.02 -11.13 -7.59
C SER A 6 -27.49 -10.72 -6.21
N GLY A 7 -27.00 -11.69 -5.45
CA GLY A 7 -26.41 -11.45 -4.14
C GLY A 7 -24.90 -11.33 -4.26
N LEU A 8 -24.39 -10.17 -4.67
CA LEU A 8 -23.18 -9.70 -4.01
C LEU A 8 -23.59 -9.55 -2.55
N ALA A 9 -22.93 -10.31 -1.66
CA ALA A 9 -23.25 -10.24 -0.25
C ALA A 9 -23.00 -8.79 0.20
N ALA A 10 -24.08 -8.06 0.48
CA ALA A 10 -23.99 -6.72 1.04
C ALA A 10 -23.40 -6.88 2.44
N PHE A 11 -22.10 -6.60 2.59
CA PHE A 11 -21.56 -6.31 3.90
C PHE A 11 -22.38 -5.16 4.49
N PRO A 12 -22.77 -5.20 5.78
CA PRO A 12 -23.44 -4.06 6.38
C PRO A 12 -22.59 -2.83 6.10
N ALA A 13 -23.18 -1.83 5.43
CA ALA A 13 -22.50 -0.59 5.11
C ALA A 13 -21.87 -0.08 6.41
N MET A 14 -20.53 -0.10 6.46
CA MET A 14 -19.84 0.62 7.51
C MET A 14 -20.23 2.07 7.29
N ASP A 15 -20.92 2.66 8.27
CA ASP A 15 -21.38 4.05 8.25
C ASP A 15 -20.14 4.94 8.40
N TRP A 16 -19.34 4.96 7.34
CA TRP A 16 -18.08 5.68 7.23
C TRP A 16 -18.39 6.99 6.51
N ASP A 17 -18.66 8.04 7.29
CA ASP A 17 -18.66 9.40 6.75
C ASP A 17 -17.25 9.99 6.94
N PRO A 18 -16.45 10.12 5.85
CA PRO A 18 -15.09 10.66 5.90
C PRO A 18 -15.03 12.12 6.37
N ARG A 19 -16.17 12.80 6.55
CA ARG A 19 -16.28 14.17 7.07
C ARG A 19 -16.57 14.23 8.57
N THR A 20 -16.95 13.12 9.21
CA THR A 20 -17.40 13.09 10.62
C THR A 20 -16.33 12.60 11.60
N THR A 21 -15.30 11.90 11.11
CA THR A 21 -14.10 11.59 11.90
C THR A 21 -13.15 12.78 11.80
N GLY A 22 -13.28 13.74 12.74
CA GLY A 22 -12.31 14.83 12.95
C GLY A 22 -10.92 14.36 13.40
N ALA A 23 -10.49 13.18 12.95
CA ALA A 23 -9.11 12.73 13.07
C ALA A 23 -8.23 13.71 12.29
N PRO A 24 -7.07 14.14 12.82
CA PRO A 24 -6.08 14.80 11.99
C PRO A 24 -5.84 13.89 10.78
N GLY A 25 -5.97 14.43 9.57
CA GLY A 25 -5.72 13.66 8.35
C GLY A 25 -4.40 12.92 8.49
N THR A 26 -4.36 11.67 8.04
CA THR A 26 -3.13 10.87 8.01
C THR A 26 -2.01 11.70 7.39
N ALA A 27 -0.97 11.94 8.16
CA ALA A 27 0.16 12.77 7.78
C ALA A 27 1.45 12.08 8.20
N SER A 28 2.58 12.63 7.83
CA SER A 28 3.90 12.21 8.32
C SER A 28 4.83 13.37 8.05
N ASN A 29 5.82 13.62 8.92
CA ASN A 29 6.93 14.49 8.54
C ASN A 29 8.19 13.69 8.27
N ALA A 30 8.97 14.20 7.34
CA ALA A 30 10.33 13.78 7.14
C ALA A 30 11.15 14.97 6.62
N TRP A 31 12.37 15.10 7.09
CA TRP A 31 13.31 16.10 6.57
C TRP A 31 14.74 15.58 6.65
N ALA A 32 15.57 16.08 5.75
CA ALA A 32 16.99 15.82 5.73
C ALA A 32 17.76 17.15 5.72
N LEU A 33 18.81 17.24 6.54
CA LEU A 33 19.67 18.41 6.64
C LEU A 33 21.08 18.02 6.22
N SER A 34 21.64 18.74 5.24
CA SER A 34 23.00 18.50 4.75
C SER A 34 24.03 18.79 5.84
N GLY A 35 25.14 18.05 5.84
CA GLY A 35 26.23 18.24 6.80
C GLY A 35 26.78 19.67 6.84
N THR A 36 26.73 20.43 5.74
CA THR A 36 27.15 21.85 5.67
C THR A 36 26.28 22.80 6.50
N ARG A 37 25.12 22.32 6.97
CA ARG A 37 24.17 23.05 7.82
C ARG A 37 24.10 22.49 9.24
N THR A 38 25.05 21.63 9.62
CA THR A 38 25.09 20.97 10.94
C THR A 38 26.39 21.28 11.67
N SER A 39 26.37 21.31 13.00
CA SER A 39 27.59 21.46 13.82
C SER A 39 28.51 20.24 13.77
N THR A 40 27.98 19.07 13.41
CA THR A 40 28.75 17.81 13.29
C THR A 40 29.45 17.66 11.94
N GLY A 41 29.09 18.47 10.94
CA GLY A 41 29.53 18.30 9.56
C GLY A 41 28.95 17.06 8.88
N LYS A 42 27.95 16.39 9.48
CA LYS A 42 27.32 15.15 8.98
C LYS A 42 25.82 15.34 8.74
N PRO A 43 25.23 14.66 7.74
CA PRO A 43 23.80 14.78 7.51
C PRO A 43 22.94 14.33 8.69
N PHE A 44 21.78 14.94 8.85
CA PHE A 44 20.71 14.46 9.71
C PHE A 44 19.49 14.10 8.87
N LEU A 45 18.80 13.04 9.26
CA LEU A 45 17.47 12.68 8.77
C LEU A 45 16.57 12.47 9.97
N ALA A 46 15.38 13.06 9.94
CA ALA A 46 14.33 12.80 10.90
C ALA A 46 13.06 12.40 10.16
N ASN A 47 12.31 11.48 10.76
CA ASN A 47 11.04 10.99 10.23
C ASN A 47 10.12 10.60 11.40
N ASP A 48 8.90 11.09 11.38
CA ASP A 48 7.83 10.80 12.34
C ASP A 48 6.55 10.43 11.57
N PRO A 49 6.33 9.11 11.30
CA PRO A 49 5.11 8.66 10.65
C PRO A 49 3.88 8.87 11.56
N HIS A 50 2.80 9.46 11.04
CA HIS A 50 1.55 9.60 11.80
C HIS A 50 0.51 8.61 11.30
N LEU A 51 0.18 7.65 12.16
CA LEU A 51 -0.88 6.68 11.94
C LEU A 51 -1.81 6.69 13.16
N GLU A 52 -3.00 6.14 12.98
CA GLU A 52 -3.98 6.04 14.06
C GLU A 52 -3.39 5.34 15.28
N PHE A 53 -3.67 5.91 16.46
CA PHE A 53 -3.24 5.33 17.72
C PHE A 53 -4.13 4.12 18.07
N ARG A 54 -3.59 2.92 17.92
CA ARG A 54 -4.30 1.65 18.13
C ARG A 54 -3.53 0.67 19.00
N ALA A 55 -4.23 -0.33 19.54
CA ALA A 55 -3.65 -1.43 20.30
C ALA A 55 -3.96 -2.78 19.60
N PRO A 56 -2.95 -3.58 19.24
CA PRO A 56 -1.51 -3.32 19.35
C PRO A 56 -1.06 -2.17 18.41
N ILE A 57 -0.05 -1.41 18.85
CA ILE A 57 0.53 -0.34 18.03
C ILE A 57 1.20 -0.94 16.78
N LEU A 58 1.12 -0.22 15.65
CA LEU A 58 1.67 -0.72 14.40
C LEU A 58 3.20 -0.70 14.37
N TRP A 59 3.80 0.44 14.74
CA TRP A 59 5.24 0.62 14.70
C TRP A 59 5.94 -0.10 15.85
N TYR A 60 6.94 -0.90 15.50
CA TYR A 60 7.80 -1.64 16.41
C TYR A 60 9.25 -1.22 16.21
N LEU A 61 9.91 -0.72 17.26
CA LEU A 61 11.34 -0.39 17.20
C LEU A 61 12.18 -1.65 17.25
N ALA A 62 13.10 -1.79 16.31
CA ALA A 62 13.97 -2.95 16.20
C ALA A 62 15.43 -2.52 15.96
N ARG A 63 16.34 -3.32 16.52
CA ARG A 63 17.78 -3.26 16.26
C ARG A 63 18.25 -4.67 15.95
N LEU A 64 18.81 -4.84 14.75
CA LEU A 64 19.37 -6.10 14.27
C LEU A 64 20.88 -5.94 14.20
N GLU A 65 21.61 -6.80 14.92
CA GLU A 65 23.06 -6.84 14.90
C GLU A 65 23.53 -8.15 14.28
N THR A 66 24.38 -8.05 13.27
CA THR A 66 25.04 -9.18 12.63
C THR A 66 26.56 -8.93 12.62
N PRO A 67 27.39 -9.93 12.29
CA PRO A 67 28.82 -9.70 12.06
C PRO A 67 29.11 -8.66 10.97
N ASP A 68 28.18 -8.46 10.03
CA ASP A 68 28.33 -7.55 8.90
C ASP A 68 27.91 -6.11 9.21
N GLY A 69 27.17 -5.87 10.31
CA GLY A 69 26.77 -4.53 10.71
C GLY A 69 25.57 -4.45 11.63
N VAL A 70 25.06 -3.22 11.79
CA VAL A 70 23.90 -2.91 12.63
C VAL A 70 22.84 -2.19 11.82
N LEU A 71 21.61 -2.70 11.87
CA LEU A 71 20.41 -2.03 11.39
C LEU A 71 19.61 -1.57 12.61
N ALA A 72 19.19 -0.31 12.64
CA ALA A 72 18.37 0.22 13.72
C ALA A 72 17.28 1.16 13.19
N GLY A 73 16.06 1.03 13.70
CA GLY A 73 14.92 1.81 13.24
C GLY A 73 13.58 1.25 13.71
N ALA A 74 12.55 1.41 12.88
CA ALA A 74 11.22 0.88 13.09
C ALA A 74 10.77 -0.05 11.96
N THR A 75 9.94 -1.01 12.31
CA THR A 75 9.29 -1.97 11.41
C THR A 75 7.85 -2.22 11.86
N VAL A 76 7.17 -3.14 11.19
CA VAL A 76 5.83 -3.64 11.51
C VAL A 76 5.93 -5.14 11.81
N PRO A 77 5.26 -5.65 12.86
CA PRO A 77 5.21 -7.10 13.10
C PRO A 77 4.76 -7.88 11.86
N GLY A 78 5.59 -8.85 11.43
CA GLY A 78 5.39 -9.61 10.19
C GLY A 78 6.27 -9.16 9.02
N VAL A 79 6.84 -7.96 9.06
CA VAL A 79 7.80 -7.47 8.06
C VAL A 79 9.24 -7.81 8.51
N PRO A 80 10.04 -8.53 7.70
CA PRO A 80 11.37 -9.00 8.12
C PRO A 80 12.49 -7.94 8.01
N PHE A 81 12.18 -6.72 7.57
CA PHE A 81 13.15 -5.64 7.31
C PHE A 81 12.78 -4.38 8.07
N LEU A 82 13.71 -3.42 8.22
CA LEU A 82 13.36 -2.10 8.70
C LEU A 82 12.63 -1.33 7.60
N LEU A 83 11.49 -0.75 7.96
CA LEU A 83 10.77 0.15 7.06
C LEU A 83 11.43 1.54 7.12
N VAL A 84 11.66 2.08 8.31
CA VAL A 84 12.37 3.36 8.49
C VAL A 84 13.54 3.14 9.43
N GLY A 85 14.69 3.76 9.17
CA GLY A 85 15.87 3.51 10.00
C GLY A 85 17.19 3.80 9.30
N HIS A 86 18.25 3.13 9.75
CA HIS A 86 19.56 3.21 9.15
C HIS A 86 20.34 1.90 9.29
N ASN A 87 21.34 1.71 8.43
CA ASN A 87 22.26 0.57 8.46
C ASN A 87 23.73 0.97 8.73
N GLY A 88 23.95 2.21 9.20
CA GLY A 88 25.29 2.77 9.45
C GLY A 88 25.96 3.38 8.21
N HIS A 89 25.45 3.10 7.01
CA HIS A 89 25.89 3.73 5.75
C HIS A 89 24.86 4.72 5.23
N VAL A 90 23.59 4.34 5.26
CA VAL A 90 22.45 5.12 4.80
C VAL A 90 21.39 5.13 5.89
N ALA A 91 20.75 6.28 6.08
CA ALA A 91 19.51 6.45 6.82
C ALA A 91 18.37 6.76 5.83
N TRP A 92 17.17 6.25 6.08
CA TRP A 92 15.99 6.48 5.26
C TRP A 92 14.73 6.61 6.11
N GLY A 93 13.75 7.34 5.58
CA GLY A 93 12.44 7.52 6.18
C GLY A 93 11.37 7.74 5.10
N PHE A 94 10.11 7.53 5.46
CA PHE A 94 8.98 7.57 4.54
C PHE A 94 7.92 8.58 4.96
N THR A 95 7.29 9.23 3.98
CA THR A 95 5.98 9.85 4.14
C THR A 95 5.05 9.39 3.02
N THR A 96 3.77 9.25 3.34
CA THR A 96 2.76 8.92 2.34
C THR A 96 2.54 10.11 1.41
N THR A 97 2.45 9.84 0.11
CA THR A 97 2.30 10.88 -0.91
C THR A 97 0.87 11.40 -1.04
N GLY A 98 -0.12 10.54 -0.75
CA GLY A 98 -1.50 10.76 -1.17
C GLY A 98 -1.67 10.70 -2.70
N ALA A 99 -0.81 9.92 -3.38
CA ALA A 99 -0.91 9.72 -4.83
C ALA A 99 -2.25 9.06 -5.18
N ASP A 100 -2.80 9.48 -6.33
CA ASP A 100 -3.97 8.85 -6.92
C ASP A 100 -3.54 7.55 -7.61
N THR A 101 -3.91 6.42 -7.01
CA THR A 101 -3.50 5.08 -7.45
C THR A 101 -4.67 4.10 -7.50
N GLU A 102 -5.90 4.58 -7.40
CA GLU A 102 -7.09 3.74 -7.34
C GLU A 102 -8.16 4.32 -8.25
N ASP A 103 -8.57 3.55 -9.26
CA ASP A 103 -9.69 3.89 -10.12
C ASP A 103 -10.92 3.05 -9.76
N LEU A 104 -12.07 3.72 -9.68
CA LEU A 104 -13.38 3.07 -9.53
C LEU A 104 -14.13 3.09 -10.86
N ILE A 105 -14.33 1.92 -11.46
CA ILE A 105 -14.95 1.75 -12.77
C ILE A 105 -16.39 1.28 -12.56
N ILE A 106 -17.36 2.11 -12.93
CA ILE A 106 -18.78 1.74 -12.89
C ILE A 106 -19.10 0.93 -14.15
N GLU A 107 -19.28 -0.37 -13.99
CA GLU A 107 -19.52 -1.30 -15.10
C GLU A 107 -20.89 -1.09 -15.72
N THR A 108 -20.99 -1.21 -17.04
CA THR A 108 -22.28 -1.08 -17.76
C THR A 108 -22.85 -2.47 -18.04
N PRO A 109 -24.01 -2.86 -17.50
CA PRO A 109 -24.62 -4.15 -17.82
C PRO A 109 -24.87 -4.32 -19.32
N ALA A 110 -24.57 -5.51 -19.86
CA ALA A 110 -24.74 -5.81 -21.30
C ALA A 110 -26.07 -6.53 -21.63
N GLY A 111 -27.05 -6.49 -20.72
CA GLY A 111 -28.40 -7.02 -20.95
C GLY A 111 -28.55 -8.53 -20.74
N GLN A 112 -27.46 -9.28 -20.55
CA GLN A 112 -27.48 -10.66 -20.05
C GLN A 112 -27.03 -10.70 -18.58
N PRO A 113 -27.62 -11.55 -17.72
CA PRO A 113 -27.16 -11.68 -16.34
C PRO A 113 -25.69 -12.09 -16.27
N GLY A 114 -24.88 -11.37 -15.50
CA GLY A 114 -23.46 -11.67 -15.34
C GLY A 114 -22.55 -11.14 -16.46
N THR A 115 -23.06 -10.27 -17.34
CA THR A 115 -22.25 -9.65 -18.40
C THR A 115 -22.18 -8.14 -18.28
N TYR A 116 -21.06 -7.58 -18.73
CA TYR A 116 -20.81 -6.15 -18.80
C TYR A 116 -20.28 -5.75 -20.19
N ARG A 117 -20.42 -4.47 -20.52
CA ARG A 117 -19.88 -3.89 -21.75
C ARG A 117 -18.41 -3.57 -21.53
N THR A 118 -17.58 -4.03 -22.46
CA THR A 118 -16.19 -3.61 -22.51
C THR A 118 -16.08 -2.25 -23.20
N ASP A 119 -14.98 -1.59 -22.94
CA ASP A 119 -14.53 -0.32 -23.48
C ASP A 119 -14.24 -0.37 -25.00
N THR A 120 -14.22 -1.56 -25.60
CA THR A 120 -14.22 -1.75 -27.06
C THR A 120 -15.63 -1.69 -27.65
N GLY A 121 -16.32 -0.55 -27.53
CA GLY A 121 -17.52 -0.15 -28.31
C GLY A 121 -18.76 -1.07 -28.25
N ASP A 122 -18.68 -2.25 -28.87
CA ASP A 122 -19.72 -3.29 -28.95
C ASP A 122 -19.36 -4.58 -28.18
N GLY A 123 -18.21 -4.59 -27.50
CA GLY A 123 -17.74 -5.77 -26.78
C GLY A 123 -18.58 -6.06 -25.54
N MET A 124 -18.92 -7.33 -25.36
CA MET A 124 -19.52 -7.88 -24.15
C MET A 124 -18.52 -8.86 -23.55
N ALA A 125 -18.36 -8.80 -22.23
CA ALA A 125 -17.61 -9.79 -21.46
C ALA A 125 -18.47 -10.34 -20.31
N GLU A 126 -18.19 -11.58 -19.93
CA GLU A 126 -18.70 -12.16 -18.69
C GLU A 126 -17.78 -11.76 -17.54
N PHE A 127 -18.35 -11.52 -16.37
CA PHE A 127 -17.54 -11.40 -15.16
C PHE A 127 -16.85 -12.72 -14.84
N GLY A 128 -15.55 -12.66 -14.55
CA GLY A 128 -14.89 -13.73 -13.80
C GLY A 128 -15.63 -13.94 -12.49
N THR A 129 -15.74 -15.20 -12.04
CA THR A 129 -16.42 -15.53 -10.79
C THR A 129 -15.60 -16.52 -10.00
N ARG A 130 -15.38 -16.23 -8.72
CA ARG A 130 -14.94 -17.22 -7.75
C ARG A 130 -15.83 -17.21 -6.51
N THR A 131 -15.86 -18.33 -5.81
CA THR A 131 -16.58 -18.48 -4.55
C THR A 131 -15.58 -18.58 -3.41
N GLU A 132 -15.67 -17.67 -2.46
CA GLU A 132 -14.87 -17.65 -1.24
C GLU A 132 -15.72 -18.08 -0.06
N VAL A 133 -15.15 -18.89 0.84
CA VAL A 133 -15.84 -19.32 2.07
C VAL A 133 -15.07 -18.82 3.28
N ILE A 134 -15.67 -17.85 3.97
CA ILE A 134 -15.10 -17.20 5.14
C ILE A 134 -15.61 -17.95 6.39
N LYS A 135 -14.69 -18.53 7.15
CA LYS A 135 -15.02 -19.20 8.41
C LYS A 135 -15.24 -18.17 9.51
N VAL A 136 -16.42 -18.15 10.10
CA VAL A 136 -16.76 -17.26 11.22
C VAL A 136 -16.57 -18.00 12.54
N ARG A 137 -15.81 -17.42 13.48
CA ARG A 137 -15.65 -17.97 14.82
C ARG A 137 -17.04 -18.06 15.48
N ASP A 138 -17.36 -19.24 16.02
CA ASP A 138 -18.63 -19.53 16.70
C ASP A 138 -19.89 -19.28 15.84
N GLY A 139 -19.73 -19.18 14.51
CA GLY A 139 -20.81 -18.90 13.55
C GLY A 139 -20.79 -19.86 12.36
N ALA A 140 -21.83 -19.79 11.53
CA ALA A 140 -21.85 -20.49 10.25
C ALA A 140 -20.84 -19.82 9.28
N PRO A 141 -20.16 -20.59 8.40
CA PRO A 141 -19.33 -19.99 7.36
C PRO A 141 -20.16 -19.10 6.43
N GLU A 142 -19.59 -17.97 6.03
CA GLU A 142 -20.17 -17.09 5.03
C GLU A 142 -19.61 -17.42 3.65
N THR A 143 -20.48 -17.53 2.65
CA THR A 143 -20.07 -17.75 1.26
C THR A 143 -20.20 -16.44 0.50
N LEU A 144 -19.08 -15.96 -0.02
CA LEU A 144 -18.97 -14.75 -0.83
C LEU A 144 -18.75 -15.13 -2.30
N LYS A 145 -19.60 -14.63 -3.19
CA LYS A 145 -19.34 -14.67 -4.63
C LYS A 145 -18.54 -13.43 -5.01
N VAL A 146 -17.30 -13.61 -5.44
CA VAL A 146 -16.44 -12.54 -5.94
C VAL A 146 -16.58 -12.48 -7.45
N LEU A 147 -16.88 -11.28 -7.98
CA LEU A 147 -16.88 -10.99 -9.40
C LEU A 147 -15.60 -10.25 -9.77
N GLU A 148 -15.07 -10.52 -10.96
CA GLU A 148 -13.81 -9.95 -11.44
C GLU A 148 -13.92 -9.51 -12.89
N THR A 149 -13.21 -8.44 -13.22
CA THR A 149 -12.90 -8.02 -14.59
C THR A 149 -11.38 -8.11 -14.80
N PRO A 150 -10.86 -7.88 -16.02
CA PRO A 150 -9.43 -7.76 -16.24
C PRO A 150 -8.77 -6.63 -15.43
N ASP A 151 -9.51 -5.57 -15.07
CA ASP A 151 -8.99 -4.43 -14.32
C ASP A 151 -8.94 -4.67 -12.81
N GLY A 152 -9.78 -5.58 -12.29
CA GLY A 152 -9.76 -5.96 -10.88
C GLY A 152 -11.07 -6.56 -10.36
N PRO A 153 -11.19 -6.71 -9.03
CA PRO A 153 -12.40 -7.22 -8.40
C PRO A 153 -13.51 -6.17 -8.40
N VAL A 154 -14.76 -6.64 -8.54
CA VAL A 154 -15.95 -5.85 -8.22
C VAL A 154 -16.06 -5.77 -6.69
N ILE A 155 -15.97 -4.55 -6.15
CA ILE A 155 -15.93 -4.33 -4.69
C ILE A 155 -17.26 -3.81 -4.13
N THR A 156 -18.12 -3.23 -4.96
CA THR A 156 -19.41 -2.68 -4.55
C THR A 156 -20.35 -2.49 -5.74
N GLU A 157 -21.51 -1.89 -5.50
CA GLU A 157 -22.43 -1.40 -6.52
C GLU A 157 -22.73 0.09 -6.33
N ALA A 158 -22.93 0.81 -7.44
CA ALA A 158 -23.42 2.20 -7.47
C ALA A 158 -24.65 2.27 -8.38
N ASP A 159 -25.78 2.73 -7.85
CA ASP A 159 -27.08 2.75 -8.56
C ASP A 159 -27.46 1.39 -9.20
N GLY A 160 -27.18 0.30 -8.49
CA GLY A 160 -27.43 -1.07 -8.95
C GLY A 160 -26.52 -1.55 -10.08
N ARG A 161 -25.39 -0.86 -10.31
CA ARG A 161 -24.36 -1.24 -11.27
C ARG A 161 -23.08 -1.68 -10.55
N PRO A 162 -22.42 -2.78 -10.98
CA PRO A 162 -21.15 -3.21 -10.40
C PRO A 162 -20.08 -2.11 -10.48
N VAL A 163 -19.25 -2.01 -9.44
CA VAL A 163 -18.10 -1.10 -9.38
C VAL A 163 -16.83 -1.91 -9.19
N THR A 164 -15.96 -1.87 -10.19
CA THR A 164 -14.63 -2.50 -10.19
C THR A 164 -13.60 -1.55 -9.57
N LEU A 165 -12.72 -2.09 -8.72
CA LEU A 165 -11.53 -1.40 -8.25
C LEU A 165 -10.33 -1.81 -9.11
N SER A 166 -9.72 -0.83 -9.77
CA SER A 166 -8.43 -0.99 -10.43
C SER A 166 -7.35 -0.28 -9.60
N ALA A 167 -6.30 -1.01 -9.22
CA ALA A 167 -5.23 -0.47 -8.40
C ALA A 167 -3.92 -1.25 -8.60
N PRO A 168 -2.74 -0.60 -8.61
CA PRO A 168 -1.46 -1.24 -8.90
C PRO A 168 -1.06 -2.25 -7.83
N TYR A 169 -1.52 -2.10 -6.59
CA TYR A 169 -1.26 -3.07 -5.52
C TYR A 169 -2.06 -4.38 -5.65
N LEU A 170 -3.00 -4.46 -6.61
CA LEU A 170 -3.71 -5.68 -6.96
C LEU A 170 -3.01 -6.45 -8.10
N GLU A 171 -2.08 -5.80 -8.80
CA GLU A 171 -1.35 -6.42 -9.89
C GLU A 171 -0.34 -7.47 -9.39
N ALA A 172 -0.11 -8.48 -10.22
CA ALA A 172 0.92 -9.46 -9.96
C ALA A 172 2.32 -8.86 -10.18
N GLY A 173 3.31 -9.35 -9.44
CA GLY A 173 4.71 -8.96 -9.63
C GLY A 173 5.13 -7.71 -8.86
N ASP A 174 4.46 -7.39 -7.75
CA ASP A 174 4.97 -6.42 -6.78
C ASP A 174 6.35 -6.84 -6.26
N ARG A 175 7.36 -5.99 -6.48
CA ARG A 175 8.75 -6.19 -6.05
C ARG A 175 9.16 -5.28 -4.90
N THR A 176 8.19 -4.63 -4.26
CA THR A 176 8.41 -3.79 -3.09
C THR A 176 9.13 -4.53 -1.95
N PRO A 177 8.88 -5.83 -1.67
CA PRO A 177 9.67 -6.58 -0.69
C PRO A 177 11.16 -6.65 -1.05
N GLU A 178 11.52 -6.87 -2.30
CA GLU A 178 12.90 -6.85 -2.79
C GLU A 178 13.51 -5.46 -2.73
N ALA A 179 12.73 -4.42 -3.05
CA ALA A 179 13.14 -3.02 -2.93
C ALA A 179 13.52 -2.68 -1.47
N LEU A 180 12.68 -3.08 -0.50
CA LEU A 180 12.93 -2.88 0.92
C LEU A 180 14.16 -3.65 1.41
N LEU A 181 14.33 -4.90 0.98
CA LEU A 181 15.53 -5.69 1.27
C LEU A 181 16.80 -5.00 0.73
N ALA A 182 16.77 -4.55 -0.53
CA ALA A 182 17.88 -3.86 -1.16
C ALA A 182 18.19 -2.51 -0.48
N LEU A 183 17.16 -1.76 -0.07
CA LEU A 183 17.31 -0.50 0.66
C LEU A 183 17.97 -0.72 2.04
N ASN A 184 17.59 -1.78 2.75
CA ASN A 184 18.20 -2.15 4.03
C ASN A 184 19.71 -2.48 3.89
N ALA A 185 20.14 -2.94 2.71
CA ALA A 185 21.54 -3.24 2.39
C ALA A 185 22.29 -2.09 1.69
N ALA A 186 21.62 -0.98 1.37
CA ALA A 186 22.19 0.12 0.58
C ALA A 186 23.37 0.81 1.29
N LYS A 187 24.43 1.17 0.55
CA LYS A 187 25.61 1.86 1.09
C LYS A 187 25.80 3.26 0.53
N THR A 188 25.22 3.54 -0.62
CA THR A 188 25.39 4.77 -1.38
C THR A 188 24.04 5.29 -1.89
N LYS A 189 23.99 6.56 -2.33
CA LYS A 189 22.79 7.10 -3.01
C LYS A 189 22.42 6.34 -4.28
N ALA A 190 23.41 5.74 -4.95
CA ALA A 190 23.20 4.95 -6.15
C ALA A 190 22.49 3.63 -5.80
N ASP A 191 22.87 3.00 -4.69
CA ASP A 191 22.19 1.79 -4.18
C ASP A 191 20.75 2.11 -3.78
N VAL A 192 20.51 3.25 -3.13
CA VAL A 192 19.14 3.72 -2.80
C VAL A 192 18.33 3.86 -4.08
N ALA A 193 18.83 4.60 -5.08
CA ALA A 193 18.12 4.77 -6.34
C ALA A 193 17.90 3.45 -7.09
N ALA A 194 18.84 2.51 -7.03
CA ALA A 194 18.70 1.19 -7.64
C ALA A 194 17.64 0.33 -6.94
N ALA A 195 17.61 0.34 -5.60
CA ALA A 195 16.61 -0.35 -4.80
C ALA A 195 15.20 0.18 -5.09
N LEU A 196 15.03 1.51 -5.10
CA LEU A 196 13.72 2.14 -5.26
C LEU A 196 13.13 2.01 -6.68
N ARG A 197 13.90 1.60 -7.68
CA ARG A 197 13.35 1.21 -9.00
C ARG A 197 12.49 -0.05 -8.96
N GLN A 198 12.58 -0.83 -7.89
CA GLN A 198 11.79 -2.05 -7.70
C GLN A 198 10.57 -1.81 -6.79
N PHE A 199 10.40 -0.60 -6.27
CA PHE A 199 9.31 -0.24 -5.38
C PHE A 199 8.08 0.05 -6.22
N HIS A 200 7.01 -0.73 -6.05
CA HIS A 200 5.80 -0.62 -6.88
C HIS A 200 4.59 -0.06 -6.11
N ALA A 201 4.41 -0.40 -4.84
CA ALA A 201 3.27 0.09 -4.08
C ALA A 201 3.48 -0.02 -2.55
N PRO A 202 2.79 0.79 -1.74
CA PRO A 202 2.09 2.02 -2.13
C PRO A 202 3.08 3.15 -2.45
N VAL A 203 2.67 4.17 -3.21
CA VAL A 203 3.56 5.29 -3.54
C VAL A 203 3.99 6.04 -2.27
N GLN A 204 5.29 6.19 -2.06
CA GLN A 204 5.88 6.87 -0.89
C GLN A 204 6.90 7.93 -1.31
N ASN A 205 6.99 9.00 -0.54
CA ASN A 205 8.16 9.88 -0.53
C ASN A 205 9.23 9.26 0.36
N ILE A 206 10.35 8.90 -0.22
CA ILE A 206 11.46 8.22 0.45
C ILE A 206 12.62 9.18 0.56
N LEU A 207 12.85 9.67 1.78
CA LEU A 207 14.00 10.51 2.08
C LEU A 207 15.18 9.62 2.46
N TYR A 208 16.38 10.04 2.07
CA TYR A 208 17.61 9.37 2.47
C TYR A 208 18.71 10.36 2.83
N ALA A 209 19.64 9.89 3.68
CA ALA A 209 20.88 10.56 4.03
C ALA A 209 22.01 9.54 4.08
N THR A 210 23.12 9.78 3.36
CA THR A 210 24.27 8.88 3.33
C THR A 210 25.39 9.39 4.24
N ARG A 211 26.22 8.48 4.75
CA ARG A 211 27.42 8.82 5.53
C ARG A 211 28.41 9.69 4.75
N ALA A 212 28.38 9.62 3.42
CA ALA A 212 29.22 10.41 2.51
C ALA A 212 28.77 11.88 2.40
N GLY A 213 27.55 12.22 2.86
CA GLY A 213 27.06 13.60 2.83
C GLY A 213 25.89 13.83 1.87
N ASP A 214 25.50 12.84 1.06
CA ASP A 214 24.38 12.97 0.15
C ASP A 214 23.06 12.97 0.93
N ILE A 215 22.13 13.83 0.54
CA ILE A 215 20.74 13.80 0.97
C ILE A 215 19.83 13.88 -0.25
N GLY A 216 18.64 13.29 -0.17
CA GLY A 216 17.67 13.39 -1.24
C GLY A 216 16.30 12.85 -0.85
N MET A 217 15.36 13.05 -1.76
CA MET A 217 14.02 12.48 -1.71
C MET A 217 13.72 11.86 -3.07
N ILE A 218 13.19 10.65 -3.06
CA ILE A 218 12.69 9.94 -4.24
C ILE A 218 11.25 9.56 -3.96
N THR A 219 10.33 9.97 -4.82
CA THR A 219 8.98 9.42 -4.82
C THR A 219 9.00 8.13 -5.63
N ALA A 220 8.63 7.01 -4.99
CA ALA A 220 8.69 5.68 -5.59
C ALA A 220 7.38 4.92 -5.34
N GLY A 221 7.06 4.01 -6.26
CA GLY A 221 5.74 3.42 -6.46
C GLY A 221 5.09 3.94 -7.74
#